data_AF-A0A531KFA3-F1
#
_entry.id   AF-A0A531KFA3-F1
#
_cell.length_a   1.000
_cell.length_b   1.000
_cell.length_c   1.000
_cell.angle_alpha   90.00
_cell.angle_beta   90.00
_cell.angle_gamma   90.00
#
_symmetry.space_group_name_H-M   'P 1'
#
loop_
_entity.id
_entity.type
_entity.pdbx_description
1 polymer ?
#
loop_
_entity_poly.entity_id
_entity_poly.type
_entity_poly.pdbx_seq_one_letter_code
_entity_poly.pdbx_strand_id
1 'polypeptide(L)' 'MKHADSQSPDRQSPVSFVANVARLPQKGLPVQIEADAAQRAALAGEHELLSVENYRAEPPPAVRR' A
#
# COMPACT_ATOMS: atom_id res chain seq x y z
N MET A 1 16.19 0.05 -19.73
CA MET A 1 14.90 -0.62 -19.97
C MET A 1 13.80 0.25 -19.37
N LYS A 2 12.64 0.40 -20.03
CA LYS A 2 11.57 1.32 -19.64
C LYS A 2 10.91 0.83 -18.35
N HIS A 3 11.00 1.58 -17.25
CA HIS A 3 10.04 1.48 -16.15
C HIS A 3 8.74 2.15 -16.62
N ALA A 4 8.04 1.45 -17.51
CA ALA A 4 6.71 1.85 -17.93
C ALA A 4 5.77 1.46 -16.79
N ASP A 5 5.37 2.48 -16.04
CA ASP A 5 4.08 2.59 -15.38
C ASP A 5 3.04 1.71 -16.08
N SER A 6 2.82 0.52 -15.54
CA SER A 6 1.80 -0.43 -15.97
C SER A 6 0.86 -0.62 -14.80
N GLN A 7 0.34 0.50 -14.28
CA GLN A 7 -0.77 0.49 -13.35
C GLN A 7 -2.05 0.25 -14.18
N SER A 8 -2.28 -0.99 -14.59
CA SER A 8 -3.60 -1.38 -15.10
C SER A 8 -4.62 -1.10 -13.99
N PRO A 9 -5.73 -0.40 -14.25
CA PRO A 9 -6.69 0.02 -13.22
C PRO A 9 -7.36 -1.16 -12.49
N ASP A 10 -7.18 -2.36 -13.01
CA ASP A 10 -7.70 -3.64 -12.53
C ASP A 10 -6.68 -4.45 -11.67
N ARG A 11 -5.40 -4.05 -11.60
CA ARG A 11 -4.39 -4.78 -10.83
C ARG A 11 -4.22 -4.18 -9.43
N GLN A 12 -4.85 -4.80 -8.44
CA GLN A 12 -4.76 -4.37 -7.05
C GLN A 12 -3.44 -4.82 -6.40
N SER A 13 -2.74 -3.90 -5.73
CA SER A 13 -1.49 -4.23 -5.03
C SER A 13 -1.76 -5.19 -3.86
N PRO A 14 -0.84 -6.13 -3.56
CA PRO A 14 -0.95 -7.05 -2.42
C PRO A 14 -1.12 -6.36 -1.04
N VAL A 15 -0.74 -5.09 -0.93
CA VAL A 15 -0.84 -4.27 0.30
C VAL A 15 -1.97 -3.22 0.20
N SER A 16 -3.01 -3.50 -0.57
CA SER A 16 -4.20 -2.62 -0.69
C SER A 16 -5.26 -2.92 0.37
N PHE A 17 -5.91 -1.87 0.87
CA PHE A 17 -6.98 -1.97 1.88
C PHE A 17 -8.25 -1.28 1.39
N VAL A 18 -9.40 -1.89 1.65
CA VAL A 18 -10.71 -1.32 1.31
C VAL A 18 -11.14 -0.37 2.43
N ALA A 19 -11.50 0.86 2.06
CA ALA A 19 -12.03 1.87 2.98
C ALA A 19 -13.42 2.34 2.53
N ASN A 20 -14.33 2.54 3.49
CA ASN A 20 -15.63 3.15 3.22
C ASN A 20 -15.52 4.68 3.34
N VAL A 21 -15.55 5.37 2.19
CA VAL A 21 -15.40 6.83 2.10
C VAL A 21 -16.47 7.58 2.91
N ALA A 22 -17.70 7.06 3.00
CA ALA A 22 -18.77 7.69 3.76
C ALA A 22 -18.54 7.67 5.28
N ARG A 23 -17.59 6.86 5.76
CA ARG A 23 -17.24 6.73 7.18
C ARG A 23 -15.90 7.36 7.54
N LEU A 24 -15.18 7.92 6.56
CA LEU A 24 -13.89 8.56 6.82
C LEU A 24 -14.09 9.94 7.48
N PRO A 25 -13.23 10.34 8.43
CA PRO A 25 -13.21 11.70 8.93
C PRO A 25 -12.95 12.70 7.81
N GLN A 26 -13.45 13.93 7.95
CA GLN A 26 -13.28 15.00 6.94
C GLN A 26 -11.80 15.31 6.59
N LYS A 27 -10.87 14.95 7.48
CA LYS A 27 -9.43 15.15 7.31
C LYS A 27 -8.67 13.91 6.89
N GLY A 28 -9.40 12.88 6.44
CA GLY A 28 -8.85 11.55 6.25
C GLY A 28 -8.65 10.84 7.59
N LEU A 29 -8.31 9.56 7.49
CA LEU A 29 -7.93 8.73 8.61
C LEU A 29 -6.43 8.43 8.46
N PRO A 30 -5.55 8.84 9.39
CA PRO A 30 -4.17 8.40 9.35
C PRO A 30 -4.14 6.89 9.56
N VAL A 31 -3.61 6.17 8.57
CA VAL A 31 -3.46 4.71 8.61
C VAL A 31 -1.99 4.36 8.52
N GLN A 32 -1.59 3.41 9.33
CA GLN A 32 -0.31 2.72 9.21
C GLN A 32 -0.57 1.36 8.59
N ILE A 33 0.22 1.01 7.59
CA ILE A 33 0.15 -0.30 6.93
C ILE A 33 1.38 -1.08 7.34
N GLU A 34 1.16 -2.30 7.83
CA GLU A 34 2.20 -3.32 8.05
C GLU A 34 1.81 -4.55 7.26
N ALA A 35 2.70 -4.99 6.38
CA ALA A 35 2.45 -6.19 5.58
C ALA A 35 2.71 -7.45 6.41
N ASP A 36 1.73 -8.34 6.47
CA ASP A 36 1.94 -9.67 7.04
C ASP A 36 2.86 -10.54 6.15
N ALA A 37 3.15 -11.76 6.61
CA ALA A 37 4.03 -12.67 5.87
C ALA A 37 3.50 -13.02 4.47
N ALA A 38 2.19 -13.16 4.30
CA ALA A 38 1.58 -13.49 3.01
C ALA A 38 1.64 -12.29 2.05
N GLN A 39 1.34 -11.09 2.55
CA GLN A 39 1.44 -9.85 1.77
C GLN A 39 2.88 -9.57 1.34
N ARG A 40 3.87 -9.79 2.22
CA ARG A 40 5.30 -9.64 1.87
C ARG A 40 5.76 -10.64 0.81
N ALA A 41 5.31 -11.90 0.89
CA ALA A 41 5.63 -12.91 -0.12
C ALA A 41 5.01 -12.58 -1.48
N ALA A 42 3.74 -12.14 -1.50
CA ALA A 42 3.06 -11.70 -2.73
C ALA A 42 3.74 -10.46 -3.34
N LEU A 43 4.14 -9.49 -2.51
CA LEU A 43 4.86 -8.31 -2.96
C LEU A 43 6.23 -8.67 -3.55
N ALA A 44 6.97 -9.61 -2.93
CA ALA A 44 8.23 -10.09 -3.48
C ALA A 44 8.03 -10.75 -4.85
N GLY A 45 6.99 -11.58 -5.00
CA GLY A 45 6.63 -12.23 -6.26
C GLY A 45 6.24 -11.25 -7.37
N GLU A 46 5.45 -10.22 -7.06
CA GLU A 46 5.03 -9.19 -8.03
C GLU A 46 6.20 -8.32 -8.54
N HIS A 47 7.24 -8.14 -7.73
CA HIS A 47 8.37 -7.25 -8.02
C HIS A 47 9.70 -7.98 -8.30
N GLU A 48 9.67 -9.30 -8.46
CA GLU A 48 10.86 -10.13 -8.74
C GLU A 48 11.97 -9.95 -7.70
N LEU A 49 11.59 -9.75 -6.43
CA LEU A 49 12.52 -9.61 -5.31
C LEU A 49 12.84 -10.97 -4.70
N LEU A 50 14.04 -11.13 -4.15
CA LEU A 50 14.41 -12.32 -3.37
C LEU A 50 13.50 -12.48 -2.14
N SER A 51 13.31 -11.39 -1.39
CA SER A 51 12.39 -11.34 -0.27
C SER A 51 12.05 -9.89 0.08
N VAL A 52 10.94 -9.70 0.80
CA VAL A 52 10.59 -8.44 1.46
C VAL A 52 10.63 -8.70 2.95
N GLU A 53 11.68 -8.22 3.63
CA GLU A 53 11.87 -8.47 5.06
C GLU A 53 10.96 -7.61 5.94
N ASN A 54 10.82 -6.34 5.59
CA ASN A 54 9.98 -5.40 6.32
C ASN A 54 9.30 -4.45 5.34
N TYR A 55 7.97 -4.35 5.41
CA TYR A 55 7.19 -3.38 4.67
C TYR A 55 6.25 -2.66 5.63
N ARG A 56 6.53 -1.37 5.83
CA ARG A 56 5.74 -0.47 6.67
C ARG A 56 5.55 0.86 5.94
N ALA A 57 4.31 1.29 5.83
CA ALA A 57 3.97 2.62 5.33
C ALA A 57 3.38 3.45 6.46
N GLU A 58 3.95 4.64 6.65
CA GLU A 58 3.51 5.59 7.67
C GLU A 58 2.52 6.60 7.08
N PRO A 59 1.54 7.07 7.86
CA PRO A 59 0.67 8.13 7.42
C PRO A 59 1.47 9.44 7.29
N PRO A 60 1.09 10.32 6.35
CA PRO A 60 1.68 11.65 6.25
C PRO A 60 1.45 12.44 7.55
N PRO A 61 2.31 13.42 7.87
CA PRO A 61 2.18 14.23 9.07
C PRO A 61 0.83 14.95 9.09
N ALA A 62 0.24 15.07 10.29
CA ALA A 62 -1.04 15.74 10.47
C ALA A 62 -0.95 17.21 10.01
N VAL A 63 -1.72 17.58 8.99
CA VAL A 63 -1.80 18.96 8.52
C VAL A 63 -2.67 19.76 9.50
N ARG A 64 -2.03 20.57 10.33
CA ARG A 64 -2.73 21.58 11.15
C ARG A 64 -3.32 22.63 10.20
N ARG A 65 -4.63 22.87 10.29
CA ARG A 65 -5.30 23.96 9.58
C ARG A 65 -4.89 25.31 10.18
#